data_AF-A0A251T5C4-F1
#
_entry.id   AF-A0A251T5C4-F1
#
_cell.length_a   1.000
_cell.length_b   1.000
_cell.length_c   1.000
_cell.angle_alpha   90.00
_cell.angle_beta   90.00
_cell.angle_gamma   90.00
#
_symmetry.space_group_name_H-M   'P 1'
#
loop_
_entity.id
_entity.type
_entity.pdbx_description
1 polymer ?
#
loop_
_entity_poly.entity_id
_entity_poly.type
_entity_poly.pdbx_seq_one_letter_code
_entity_poly.pdbx_strand_id
1 'polypeptide(L)'
;MAQTLQLAATFTLLPTNHPNKHSSSPIMCFPKIRAEISLQEHPFPPNAMRRKLDSSWIGGFSLGIDLGLSRTGLAISKGFSVRPLKVLELRGQKLEMSLIEIAQQQEVDEFIVGLPISSDGKETPQSNKVRSVAGRIAIRAAERGWRVYLQDEHGTSTDAMNRMINMGLSKTARKQSHDAYAAMMVLERYFSEHGKGTEMVLPKQLDLQEKLRKGPSSDSDDLDFF
;
A
#
# COMPACT_ATOMS: atom_id res chain seq x y z
N MET A 1 -61.90 60.94 -36.17
CA MET A 1 -60.87 61.26 -37.18
C MET A 1 -59.51 61.08 -36.54
N ALA A 2 -58.72 60.12 -37.07
CA ALA A 2 -57.27 59.86 -36.87
C ALA A 2 -56.78 59.62 -35.42
N GLN A 3 -56.47 58.38 -35.01
CA GLN A 3 -55.23 57.60 -35.21
C GLN A 3 -54.07 57.98 -34.28
N THR A 4 -53.51 56.97 -33.59
CA THR A 4 -52.06 56.61 -33.44
C THR A 4 -51.96 55.42 -32.46
N LEU A 5 -51.89 54.16 -32.94
CA LEU A 5 -50.71 53.25 -32.95
C LEU A 5 -49.86 53.27 -31.66
N GLN A 6 -49.91 52.28 -30.74
CA GLN A 6 -49.49 50.86 -30.78
C GLN A 6 -47.98 50.65 -30.55
N LEU A 7 -47.63 49.91 -29.49
CA LEU A 7 -46.48 48.99 -29.47
C LEU A 7 -46.74 47.85 -28.48
N ALA A 8 -46.50 46.63 -28.95
CA ALA A 8 -46.81 45.36 -28.30
C ALA A 8 -45.61 44.79 -27.54
N ALA A 9 -45.88 43.98 -26.50
CA ALA A 9 -44.94 43.02 -25.95
C ALA A 9 -45.63 41.64 -25.94
N THR A 10 -45.13 40.76 -26.81
CA THR A 10 -45.61 39.39 -26.99
C THR A 10 -44.84 38.47 -26.05
N PHE A 11 -45.54 37.75 -25.17
CA PHE A 11 -44.96 36.68 -24.34
C PHE A 11 -45.65 35.37 -24.73
N THR A 12 -44.88 34.44 -25.30
CA THR A 12 -45.40 33.20 -25.91
C THR A 12 -45.22 32.02 -24.96
N LEU A 13 -46.36 31.52 -24.47
CA LEU A 13 -46.79 30.13 -24.19
C LEU A 13 -45.80 29.05 -23.66
N LEU A 14 -46.24 28.43 -22.55
CA LEU A 14 -45.91 27.10 -22.03
C LEU A 14 -46.30 25.96 -23.01
N PRO A 15 -45.79 24.73 -22.81
CA PRO A 15 -46.68 23.70 -22.25
C PRO A 15 -46.03 22.70 -21.26
N THR A 16 -46.94 22.02 -20.57
CA THR A 16 -46.83 20.99 -19.51
C THR A 16 -46.30 19.63 -19.96
N ASN A 17 -45.63 18.87 -19.07
CA ASN A 17 -45.90 17.44 -18.79
C ASN A 17 -44.96 16.82 -17.71
N HIS A 18 -45.55 16.11 -16.74
CA HIS A 18 -44.94 15.12 -15.84
C HIS A 18 -44.97 13.71 -16.50
N PRO A 19 -44.47 12.62 -15.90
CA PRO A 19 -43.25 12.38 -15.11
C PRO A 19 -42.44 11.17 -15.66
N ASN A 20 -41.15 10.99 -15.30
CA ASN A 20 -40.61 9.63 -15.21
C ASN A 20 -39.43 9.50 -14.23
N LYS A 21 -39.51 8.45 -13.42
CA LYS A 21 -38.57 8.08 -12.36
C LYS A 21 -37.35 7.41 -12.97
N HIS A 22 -36.14 7.86 -12.64
CA HIS A 22 -34.99 6.96 -12.49
C HIS A 22 -34.06 7.46 -11.38
N SER A 23 -34.04 6.68 -10.31
CA SER A 23 -33.10 6.70 -9.20
C SER A 23 -31.66 6.67 -9.72
N SER A 24 -30.92 7.75 -9.52
CA SER A 24 -29.46 7.76 -9.57
C SER A 24 -28.94 8.05 -8.17
N SER A 25 -28.53 7.00 -7.49
CA SER A 25 -27.76 7.07 -6.25
C SER A 25 -26.45 7.82 -6.50
N PRO A 26 -26.05 8.79 -5.65
CA PRO A 26 -24.78 9.44 -5.82
C PRO A 26 -23.64 8.44 -5.56
N ILE A 27 -22.78 8.28 -6.56
CA ILE A 27 -21.52 7.56 -6.48
C ILE A 27 -20.70 8.19 -5.35
N MET A 28 -20.52 7.46 -4.26
CA MET A 28 -19.62 7.84 -3.17
C MET A 28 -18.19 7.89 -3.73
N CYS A 29 -17.72 9.11 -3.98
CA CYS A 29 -16.35 9.41 -4.36
C CYS A 29 -15.48 9.21 -3.12
N PHE A 30 -14.67 8.15 -3.09
CA PHE A 30 -13.66 7.97 -2.05
C PHE A 30 -12.62 9.10 -2.17
N PRO A 31 -12.36 9.88 -1.11
CA PRO A 31 -11.37 10.92 -1.18
C PRO A 31 -9.99 10.26 -1.33
N LYS A 32 -9.26 10.66 -2.39
CA LYS A 32 -7.82 10.43 -2.52
C LYS A 32 -7.15 11.03 -1.29
N ILE A 33 -6.75 10.21 -0.32
CA ILE A 33 -5.92 10.64 0.81
C ILE A 33 -4.53 10.90 0.23
N ARG A 34 -4.31 12.13 -0.23
CA ARG A 34 -3.06 12.60 -0.82
C ARG A 34 -2.22 13.21 0.29
N ALA A 35 -1.15 12.51 0.66
CA ALA A 35 0.12 13.02 1.16
C ALA A 35 0.07 14.36 1.92
N GLU A 36 -0.48 14.35 3.12
CA GLU A 36 -0.11 15.23 4.23
C GLU A 36 -0.59 14.55 5.51
N ILE A 37 -0.01 13.39 5.80
CA ILE A 37 -0.10 12.81 7.13
C ILE A 37 0.66 13.79 8.03
N SER A 38 -0.09 14.62 8.76
CA SER A 38 0.45 15.46 9.81
C SER A 38 1.31 14.58 10.72
N LEU A 39 2.57 14.96 10.94
CA LEU A 39 3.50 14.30 11.86
C LEU A 39 2.95 14.20 13.30
N GLN A 40 1.81 14.84 13.58
CA GLN A 40 1.09 14.78 14.86
C GLN A 40 0.15 13.57 14.98
N GLU A 41 -0.27 12.90 13.89
CA GLU A 41 -1.24 11.78 13.95
C GLU A 41 -0.59 10.38 13.92
N HIS A 42 0.64 10.25 13.39
CA HIS A 42 1.41 9.00 13.40
C HIS A 42 2.86 9.27 13.83
N PRO A 43 3.25 9.00 15.09
CA PRO A 43 4.57 9.36 15.63
C PRO A 43 5.74 8.55 15.03
N PHE A 44 5.46 7.61 14.13
CA PHE A 44 6.45 6.74 13.52
C PHE A 44 6.44 6.88 12.00
N PRO A 45 7.30 7.75 11.44
CA PRO A 45 7.43 7.83 10.00
C PRO A 45 7.98 6.50 9.44
N PRO A 46 7.67 6.17 8.16
CA PRO A 46 8.28 5.07 7.42
C PRO A 46 9.80 5.01 7.65
N ASN A 47 10.35 3.80 7.82
CA ASN A 47 11.79 3.59 8.03
C ASN A 47 12.67 4.29 6.97
N ALA A 48 12.22 4.37 5.72
CA ALA A 48 12.94 5.08 4.66
C ALA A 48 13.08 6.60 4.88
N MET A 49 12.20 7.22 5.68
CA MET A 49 12.28 8.65 6.02
C MET A 49 13.08 8.91 7.29
N ARG A 50 13.20 7.94 8.19
CA ARG A 50 13.75 8.14 9.54
C ARG A 50 15.17 8.65 9.54
N ARG A 51 16.06 8.13 8.68
CA ARG A 51 17.46 8.61 8.61
C ARG A 51 17.58 10.10 8.28
N LYS A 52 16.62 10.67 7.54
CA LYS A 52 16.61 12.11 7.22
C LYS A 52 16.17 12.95 8.42
N LEU A 53 15.31 12.40 9.26
CA LEU A 53 14.73 13.07 10.44
C LEU A 53 15.59 12.89 11.69
N ASP A 54 16.28 11.76 11.80
CA ASP A 54 17.18 11.41 12.89
C ASP A 54 18.43 10.72 12.34
N SER A 55 19.56 11.44 12.37
CA SER A 55 20.85 10.93 11.91
C SER A 55 21.45 9.84 12.81
N SER A 56 20.96 9.70 14.05
CA SER A 56 21.40 8.68 15.02
C SER A 56 20.62 7.37 14.91
N TRP A 57 19.55 7.35 14.10
CA TRP A 57 18.72 6.17 13.92
C TRP A 57 19.50 5.03 13.23
N ILE A 58 19.70 3.94 13.99
CA ILE A 58 20.55 2.81 13.61
C ILE A 58 19.85 1.77 12.71
N GLY A 59 18.62 2.08 12.29
CA GLY A 59 17.82 1.26 11.38
C GLY A 59 16.75 0.43 12.08
N GLY A 60 15.62 0.28 11.39
CA GLY A 60 14.55 -0.64 11.69
C GLY A 60 14.48 -1.72 10.62
N PHE A 61 13.67 -2.73 10.86
CA PHE A 61 13.52 -3.85 9.95
C PHE A 61 12.24 -3.70 9.13
N SER A 62 12.38 -3.70 7.81
CA SER A 62 11.24 -3.68 6.89
C SER A 62 11.17 -4.97 6.08
N LEU A 63 10.01 -5.62 6.07
CA LEU A 63 9.73 -6.80 5.26
C LEU A 63 9.09 -6.39 3.93
N GLY A 64 9.79 -6.67 2.83
CA GLY A 64 9.31 -6.45 1.47
C GLY A 64 8.50 -7.64 0.99
N ILE A 65 7.36 -7.37 0.36
CA ILE A 65 6.43 -8.39 -0.15
C ILE A 65 6.07 -8.06 -1.60
N ASP A 66 6.38 -9.00 -2.50
CA ASP A 66 5.85 -9.01 -3.87
C ASP A 66 4.74 -10.08 -3.99
N LEU A 67 3.50 -9.64 -4.21
CA LEU A 67 2.31 -10.50 -4.27
C LEU A 67 2.00 -10.92 -5.71
N GLY A 68 2.60 -12.04 -6.12
CA GLY A 68 2.27 -12.71 -7.39
C GLY A 68 0.92 -13.46 -7.38
N LEU A 69 0.62 -14.14 -8.50
CA LEU A 69 -0.63 -14.92 -8.66
C LEU A 69 -0.60 -16.26 -7.91
N SER A 70 0.51 -17.01 -7.97
CA SER A 70 0.73 -18.29 -7.25
C SER A 70 1.80 -18.25 -6.15
N ARG A 71 2.81 -17.40 -6.31
CA ARG A 71 3.93 -17.24 -5.37
C ARG A 71 3.91 -15.86 -4.72
N THR A 72 4.63 -15.73 -3.61
CA THR A 72 4.85 -14.48 -2.89
C THR A 72 6.32 -14.35 -2.58
N GLY A 73 6.97 -13.35 -3.18
CA GLY A 73 8.36 -13.03 -2.92
C GLY A 73 8.52 -12.28 -1.62
N LEU A 74 9.55 -12.61 -0.83
CA LEU A 74 9.91 -11.90 0.39
C LEU A 74 11.35 -11.42 0.36
N ALA A 75 11.55 -10.20 0.86
CA ALA A 75 12.85 -9.62 1.13
C ALA A 75 12.85 -8.96 2.50
N ILE A 76 14.03 -8.79 3.09
CA ILE A 76 14.19 -8.16 4.41
C ILE A 76 15.23 -7.06 4.29
N SER A 77 15.03 -6.00 5.07
CA SER A 77 16.01 -4.93 5.23
C SER A 77 16.33 -4.70 6.69
N LYS A 78 17.57 -4.27 6.95
CA LYS A 78 17.99 -3.66 8.21
C LYS A 78 18.56 -2.29 7.87
N GLY A 79 17.76 -1.24 8.09
CA GLY A 79 18.04 0.07 7.49
C GLY A 79 18.12 -0.03 5.96
N PHE A 80 19.18 0.50 5.35
CA PHE A 80 19.36 0.52 3.89
C PHE A 80 19.99 -0.76 3.32
N SER A 81 20.31 -1.75 4.16
CA SER A 81 20.83 -3.04 3.69
C SER A 81 19.66 -3.97 3.38
N VAL A 82 19.40 -4.19 2.09
CA VAL A 82 18.29 -5.02 1.59
C VAL A 82 18.84 -6.34 1.05
N ARG A 83 18.15 -7.46 1.35
CA ARG A 83 18.47 -8.78 0.79
C ARG A 83 17.20 -9.59 0.50
N PRO A 84 17.22 -10.49 -0.51
CA PRO A 84 16.14 -11.45 -0.69
C PRO A 84 16.07 -12.39 0.52
N LEU A 85 14.86 -12.81 0.90
CA LEU A 85 14.64 -13.69 2.06
C LEU A 85 14.20 -15.08 1.61
N LYS A 86 13.00 -15.22 1.02
CA LYS A 86 12.45 -16.49 0.53
C LYS A 86 11.23 -16.27 -0.35
N VAL A 87 10.71 -17.35 -0.94
CA VAL A 87 9.46 -17.36 -1.70
C VAL A 87 8.45 -18.26 -0.99
N LEU A 88 7.22 -17.79 -0.84
CA LEU A 88 6.11 -18.57 -0.28
C LEU A 88 5.11 -18.96 -1.37
N GLU A 89 4.71 -20.22 -1.38
CA GLU A 89 3.65 -20.75 -2.25
C GLU A 89 2.35 -20.94 -1.45
N LEU A 90 1.99 -19.93 -0.66
CA LEU A 90 0.82 -19.91 0.22
C LEU A 90 -0.22 -18.90 -0.25
N ARG A 91 -1.48 -19.10 0.15
CA ARG A 91 -2.61 -18.24 -0.22
C ARG A 91 -3.56 -18.01 0.95
N GLY A 92 -4.34 -16.93 0.85
CA GLY A 92 -5.36 -16.56 1.83
C GLY A 92 -4.78 -16.44 3.23
N GLN A 93 -5.55 -16.92 4.23
CA GLN A 93 -5.19 -16.84 5.63
C GLN A 93 -3.85 -17.51 5.96
N LYS A 94 -3.48 -18.63 5.31
CA LYS A 94 -2.19 -19.30 5.55
C LYS A 94 -1.01 -18.40 5.20
N LEU A 95 -1.10 -17.68 4.08
CA LEU A 95 -0.08 -16.70 3.70
C LEU A 95 -0.01 -15.58 4.76
N GLU A 96 -1.16 -15.03 5.13
CA GLU A 96 -1.24 -13.93 6.09
C GLU A 96 -0.61 -14.31 7.44
N MET A 97 -0.92 -15.48 7.99
CA MET A 97 -0.32 -15.96 9.24
C MET A 97 1.20 -16.18 9.11
N SER A 98 1.65 -16.83 8.04
CA SER A 98 3.08 -17.04 7.82
C SER A 98 3.86 -15.72 7.69
N LEU A 99 3.26 -14.67 7.11
CA LEU A 99 3.88 -13.35 7.04
C LEU A 99 4.06 -12.72 8.43
N ILE A 100 3.06 -12.85 9.31
CA ILE A 100 3.13 -12.37 10.69
C ILE A 100 4.19 -13.15 11.50
N GLU A 101 4.24 -14.47 11.36
CA GLU A 101 5.26 -15.30 12.01
C GLU A 101 6.68 -14.92 11.55
N ILE A 102 6.87 -14.73 10.24
CA ILE A 102 8.16 -14.31 9.69
C ILE A 102 8.53 -12.91 10.20
N ALA A 103 7.58 -11.99 10.25
CA ALA A 103 7.81 -10.65 10.75
C ALA A 103 8.25 -10.67 12.22
N GLN A 104 7.61 -11.50 13.06
CA GLN A 104 8.04 -11.70 14.45
C GLN A 104 9.47 -12.24 14.52
N GLN A 105 9.77 -13.30 13.76
CA GLN A 105 11.09 -13.94 13.73
C GLN A 105 12.21 -13.03 13.21
N GLN A 106 11.87 -12.04 12.39
CA GLN A 106 12.81 -11.09 11.79
C GLN A 106 12.79 -9.73 12.48
N GLU A 107 12.04 -9.60 13.59
CA GLU A 107 11.90 -8.35 14.37
C GLU A 107 11.46 -7.16 13.50
N VAL A 108 10.52 -7.40 12.58
CA VAL A 108 10.05 -6.44 11.59
C VAL A 108 9.17 -5.37 12.23
N ASP A 109 9.42 -4.11 11.90
CA ASP A 109 8.63 -2.96 12.36
C ASP A 109 7.54 -2.55 11.36
N GLU A 110 7.74 -2.90 10.09
CA GLU A 110 6.84 -2.53 9.00
C GLU A 110 6.92 -3.45 7.77
N PHE A 111 5.82 -3.52 7.05
CA PHE A 111 5.69 -4.24 5.80
C PHE A 111 5.61 -3.26 4.63
N ILE A 112 6.36 -3.54 3.57
CA ILE A 112 6.31 -2.82 2.30
C ILE A 112 5.79 -3.76 1.24
N VAL A 113 4.53 -3.56 0.85
CA VAL A 113 3.83 -4.40 -0.12
C VAL A 113 3.86 -3.74 -1.48
N GLY A 114 4.37 -4.46 -2.46
CA GLY A 114 4.36 -4.07 -3.85
C GLY A 114 2.95 -3.86 -4.40
N LEU A 115 2.69 -2.69 -4.98
CA LEU A 115 1.45 -2.33 -5.64
C LEU A 115 1.66 -2.19 -7.15
N PRO A 116 1.14 -3.13 -7.97
CA PRO A 116 1.18 -3.01 -9.40
C PRO A 116 0.16 -1.97 -9.85
N ILE A 117 0.62 -0.86 -10.40
CA ILE A 117 -0.23 0.22 -10.93
C ILE A 117 -0.16 0.19 -12.45
N SER A 118 -1.27 0.50 -13.13
CA SER A 118 -1.26 0.63 -14.58
C SER A 118 -0.52 1.89 -15.03
N SER A 119 -0.07 1.92 -16.29
CA SER A 119 0.65 3.05 -16.89
C SER A 119 -0.14 4.37 -16.90
N ASP A 120 -1.46 4.32 -16.78
CA ASP A 120 -2.34 5.48 -16.62
C ASP A 120 -2.69 5.81 -15.15
N GLY A 121 -2.03 5.14 -14.21
CA GLY A 121 -2.16 5.36 -12.76
C GLY A 121 -3.46 4.83 -12.16
N LYS A 122 -4.22 3.99 -12.88
CA LYS A 122 -5.49 3.43 -12.42
C LYS A 122 -5.31 2.11 -11.69
N GLU A 123 -6.32 1.77 -10.89
CA GLU A 123 -6.41 0.47 -10.25
C GLU A 123 -6.73 -0.62 -11.27
N THR A 124 -6.08 -1.76 -11.10
CA THR A 124 -6.26 -2.98 -11.87
C THR A 124 -6.87 -4.08 -10.99
N PRO A 125 -7.41 -5.17 -11.56
CA PRO A 125 -7.84 -6.32 -10.76
C PRO A 125 -6.72 -6.86 -9.85
N GLN A 126 -5.46 -6.77 -10.29
CA GLN A 126 -4.31 -7.17 -9.48
C GLN A 126 -4.06 -6.20 -8.33
N SER A 127 -4.09 -4.87 -8.58
CA SER A 127 -3.93 -3.87 -7.51
C SER A 127 -5.01 -4.03 -6.44
N ASN A 128 -6.26 -4.29 -6.83
CA ASN A 128 -7.37 -4.53 -5.90
C ASN A 128 -7.13 -5.76 -5.03
N LYS A 129 -6.60 -6.84 -5.61
CA LYS A 129 -6.24 -8.05 -4.87
C LYS A 129 -5.11 -7.78 -3.88
N VAL A 130 -4.08 -7.06 -4.30
CA VAL A 130 -2.96 -6.64 -3.45
C VAL A 130 -3.47 -5.82 -2.27
N ARG A 131 -4.25 -4.75 -2.53
CA ARG A 131 -4.85 -3.90 -1.49
C ARG A 131 -5.68 -4.71 -0.50
N SER A 132 -6.47 -5.66 -1.00
CA SER A 132 -7.29 -6.55 -0.15
C SER A 132 -6.44 -7.41 0.78
N VAL A 133 -5.35 -8.01 0.27
CA VAL A 133 -4.40 -8.80 1.08
C VAL A 133 -3.68 -7.90 2.08
N ALA A 134 -3.18 -6.74 1.65
CA ALA A 134 -2.50 -5.78 2.49
C ALA A 134 -3.40 -5.29 3.64
N GLY A 135 -4.68 -5.06 3.40
CA GLY A 135 -5.64 -4.71 4.46
C GLY A 135 -5.81 -5.80 5.52
N ARG A 136 -5.83 -7.08 5.12
CA ARG A 136 -5.90 -8.20 6.07
C ARG A 136 -4.59 -8.42 6.85
N ILE A 137 -3.45 -8.11 6.23
CA ILE A 137 -2.15 -8.09 6.91
C ILE A 137 -2.13 -6.92 7.90
N ALA A 138 -2.58 -5.72 7.50
CA ALA A 138 -2.58 -4.52 8.32
C ALA A 138 -3.38 -4.68 9.62
N ILE A 139 -4.52 -5.37 9.57
CA ILE A 139 -5.30 -5.67 10.79
C ILE A 139 -4.46 -6.47 11.79
N ARG A 140 -3.79 -7.55 11.35
CA ARG A 140 -2.98 -8.42 12.23
C ARG A 140 -1.68 -7.75 12.66
N ALA A 141 -1.04 -7.04 11.76
CA ALA A 141 0.19 -6.31 12.01
C ALA A 141 -0.02 -5.20 13.07
N ALA A 142 -1.16 -4.50 13.00
CA ALA A 142 -1.50 -3.45 13.94
C ALA A 142 -1.72 -3.96 15.37
N GLU A 143 -2.09 -5.23 15.57
CA GLU A 143 -2.17 -5.81 16.92
C GLU A 143 -0.83 -5.77 17.66
N ARG A 144 0.27 -5.79 16.90
CA ARG A 144 1.67 -5.70 17.35
C ARG A 144 2.30 -4.34 17.07
N GLY A 145 1.50 -3.33 16.68
CA GLY A 145 2.01 -1.99 16.35
C GLY A 145 2.85 -1.90 15.06
N TRP A 146 2.84 -2.93 14.22
CA TRP A 146 3.59 -2.95 12.96
C TRP A 146 2.81 -2.28 11.83
N ARG A 147 3.52 -1.45 11.05
CA ARG A 147 2.91 -0.63 10.00
C ARG A 147 2.88 -1.38 8.68
N VAL A 148 1.89 -1.13 7.83
CA VAL A 148 1.83 -1.68 6.46
C VAL A 148 1.74 -0.55 5.46
N TYR A 149 2.60 -0.59 4.45
CA TYR A 149 2.63 0.38 3.37
C TYR A 149 2.49 -0.32 2.02
N LEU A 150 1.83 0.34 1.09
CA LEU A 150 1.81 -0.02 -0.32
C LEU A 150 2.83 0.84 -1.06
N GLN A 151 3.71 0.23 -1.85
CA GLN A 151 4.73 0.90 -2.65
C GLN A 151 4.44 0.69 -4.13
N ASP A 152 4.39 1.76 -4.91
CA ASP A 152 4.25 1.69 -6.37
C ASP A 152 5.44 0.95 -7.02
N GLU A 153 5.14 -0.06 -7.85
CA GLU A 153 6.10 -0.96 -8.49
C GLU A 153 6.47 -0.66 -9.95
N HIS A 154 6.02 0.46 -10.53
CA HIS A 154 6.29 0.78 -11.95
C HIS A 154 7.76 0.54 -12.38
N GLY A 155 7.99 -0.41 -13.30
CA GLY A 155 9.29 -0.63 -13.96
C GLY A 155 10.25 -1.64 -13.31
N THR A 156 9.87 -2.31 -12.23
CA THR A 156 10.81 -3.09 -11.39
C THR A 156 11.15 -4.52 -11.89
N SER A 157 10.35 -5.09 -12.80
CA SER A 157 10.51 -6.50 -13.21
C SER A 157 11.76 -6.77 -14.07
N THR A 158 12.07 -5.86 -14.99
CA THR A 158 13.28 -5.97 -15.84
C THR A 158 14.56 -5.82 -15.01
N ASP A 159 14.55 -4.93 -14.03
CA ASP A 159 15.71 -4.63 -13.19
C ASP A 159 16.08 -5.79 -12.27
N ALA A 160 15.09 -6.48 -11.71
CA ALA A 160 15.30 -7.69 -10.91
C ALA A 160 16.06 -8.76 -11.72
N MET A 161 15.59 -9.04 -12.95
CA MET A 161 16.21 -10.05 -13.81
C MET A 161 17.65 -9.69 -14.20
N ASN A 162 17.90 -8.42 -14.54
CA ASN A 162 19.25 -7.92 -14.88
C ASN A 162 20.20 -8.05 -13.69
N ARG A 163 19.76 -7.71 -12.48
CA ARG A 163 20.57 -7.84 -11.26
C ARG A 163 20.99 -9.27 -10.98
N MET A 164 20.07 -10.21 -11.15
CA MET A 164 20.37 -11.62 -10.94
C MET A 164 21.36 -12.17 -11.97
N ILE A 165 21.34 -11.65 -13.21
CA ILE A 165 22.35 -11.95 -14.22
C ILE A 165 23.72 -11.42 -13.79
N ASN A 166 23.78 -10.17 -13.33
CA ASN A 166 25.02 -9.54 -12.86
C ASN A 166 25.62 -10.24 -11.63
N MET A 167 24.78 -10.84 -10.78
CA MET A 167 25.20 -11.68 -9.65
C MET A 167 25.66 -13.09 -10.07
N GLY A 168 25.64 -13.43 -11.36
CA GLY A 168 26.10 -14.72 -11.87
C GLY A 168 25.18 -15.90 -11.53
N LEU A 169 23.91 -15.65 -11.17
CA LEU A 169 22.99 -16.73 -10.81
C LEU A 169 22.66 -17.61 -12.02
N SER A 170 22.66 -18.93 -11.81
CA SER A 170 22.25 -19.90 -12.83
C SER A 170 20.79 -19.65 -13.24
N LYS A 171 20.41 -20.05 -14.46
CA LYS A 171 19.03 -19.85 -14.97
C LYS A 171 17.97 -20.49 -14.04
N THR A 172 18.29 -21.66 -13.47
CA THR A 172 17.42 -22.36 -12.53
C THR A 172 17.29 -21.62 -11.20
N ALA A 173 18.43 -21.23 -10.61
CA ALA A 173 18.44 -20.44 -9.38
C ALA A 173 17.68 -19.11 -9.58
N ARG A 174 17.81 -18.51 -10.76
CA ARG A 174 17.06 -17.31 -11.13
C ARG A 174 15.55 -17.54 -11.12
N LYS A 175 15.07 -18.58 -11.78
CA LYS A 175 13.63 -18.88 -11.83
C LYS A 175 13.02 -19.14 -10.45
N GLN A 176 13.78 -19.77 -9.56
CA GLN A 176 13.35 -20.10 -8.20
C GLN A 176 13.34 -18.87 -7.29
N SER A 177 14.34 -18.00 -7.40
CA SER A 177 14.49 -16.83 -6.52
C SER A 177 13.88 -15.54 -7.08
N HIS A 178 13.43 -15.53 -8.33
CA HIS A 178 12.92 -14.35 -9.04
C HIS A 178 12.00 -13.49 -8.18
N ASP A 179 11.00 -14.08 -7.52
CA ASP A 179 10.02 -13.31 -6.76
C ASP A 179 10.65 -12.71 -5.48
N ALA A 180 11.59 -13.41 -4.83
CA ALA A 180 12.33 -12.83 -3.71
C ALA A 180 13.20 -11.65 -4.14
N TYR A 181 13.74 -11.69 -5.37
CA TYR A 181 14.44 -10.55 -5.97
C TYR A 181 13.49 -9.42 -6.36
N ALA A 182 12.28 -9.71 -6.85
CA ALA A 182 11.25 -8.70 -7.09
C ALA A 182 10.90 -7.97 -5.78
N ALA A 183 10.65 -8.71 -4.70
CA ALA A 183 10.42 -8.14 -3.37
C ALA A 183 11.61 -7.31 -2.85
N MET A 184 12.85 -7.70 -3.18
CA MET A 184 14.04 -6.92 -2.87
C MET A 184 14.03 -5.59 -3.63
N MET A 185 13.67 -5.57 -4.91
CA MET A 185 13.55 -4.34 -5.70
C MET A 185 12.49 -3.40 -5.14
N VAL A 186 11.37 -3.93 -4.61
CA VAL A 186 10.35 -3.12 -3.90
C VAL A 186 10.97 -2.37 -2.73
N LEU A 187 11.73 -3.05 -1.87
CA LEU A 187 12.40 -2.42 -0.74
C LEU A 187 13.48 -1.42 -1.19
N GLU A 188 14.30 -1.78 -2.16
CA GLU A 188 15.34 -0.87 -2.67
C GLU A 188 14.74 0.42 -3.23
N ARG A 189 13.63 0.31 -3.96
CA ARG A 189 12.88 1.47 -4.42
C ARG A 189 12.36 2.29 -3.25
N TYR A 190 11.68 1.66 -2.30
CA TYR A 190 11.15 2.30 -1.10
C TYR A 190 12.22 3.12 -0.36
N PHE A 191 13.41 2.55 -0.14
CA PHE A 191 14.52 3.27 0.50
C PHE A 191 15.12 4.35 -0.39
N SER A 192 15.31 4.10 -1.70
CA SER A 192 15.90 5.06 -2.64
C SER A 192 15.00 6.30 -2.85
N GLU A 193 13.69 6.09 -2.90
CA GLU A 193 12.68 7.14 -3.01
C GLU A 193 12.36 7.78 -1.64
N HIS A 194 13.02 7.35 -0.55
CA HIS A 194 12.82 7.85 0.81
C HIS A 194 11.35 7.73 1.26
N GLY A 195 10.68 6.64 0.88
CA GLY A 195 9.26 6.41 1.14
C GLY A 195 8.30 7.29 0.32
N LYS A 196 8.78 8.03 -0.69
CA LYS A 196 7.86 8.72 -1.61
C LYS A 196 7.03 7.70 -2.37
N GLY A 197 5.75 8.02 -2.56
CA GLY A 197 4.82 7.13 -3.25
C GLY A 197 4.30 5.98 -2.39
N THR A 198 4.68 5.89 -1.11
CA THR A 198 4.05 4.92 -0.21
C THR A 198 2.70 5.40 0.30
N GLU A 199 1.75 4.47 0.37
CA GLU A 199 0.44 4.68 0.99
C GLU A 199 0.33 3.79 2.23
N MET A 200 0.08 4.37 3.40
CA MET A 200 -0.15 3.59 4.62
C MET A 200 -1.53 2.92 4.57
N VAL A 201 -1.56 1.63 4.88
CA VAL A 201 -2.81 0.86 4.98
C VAL A 201 -3.31 0.91 6.43
N LEU A 202 -4.31 1.74 6.68
CA LEU A 202 -4.88 1.92 8.01
C LEU A 202 -6.08 0.97 8.26
N PRO A 203 -6.07 0.17 9.35
CA PRO A 203 -7.26 -0.54 9.79
C PRO A 203 -8.39 0.44 10.16
N LYS A 204 -9.65 0.05 9.94
CA LYS A 204 -10.82 0.87 10.32
C LYS A 204 -11.05 0.94 11.83
N GLN A 205 -10.52 -0.02 12.57
CA GLN A 205 -10.67 -0.18 14.01
C GLN A 205 -9.78 0.83 14.75
N LEU A 206 -10.38 1.68 15.60
CA LEU A 206 -9.67 2.77 16.29
C LEU A 206 -8.65 2.25 17.31
N ASP A 207 -8.94 1.14 17.98
CA ASP A 207 -8.02 0.48 18.91
C ASP A 207 -6.73 0.02 18.20
N LEU A 208 -6.84 -0.49 16.98
CA LEU A 208 -5.68 -0.87 16.17
C LEU A 208 -4.89 0.37 15.70
N GLN A 209 -5.57 1.46 15.34
CA GLN A 209 -4.89 2.71 15.01
C GLN A 209 -4.12 3.27 16.21
N GLU A 210 -4.67 3.17 17.42
CA GLU A 210 -3.99 3.57 18.65
C GLU A 210 -2.76 2.69 18.94
N LYS A 211 -2.83 1.37 18.68
CA LYS A 211 -1.66 0.48 18.75
C LYS A 211 -0.57 0.88 17.76
N LEU A 212 -0.93 1.19 16.51
CA LEU A 212 0.03 1.72 15.52
C LEU A 212 0.67 3.04 15.98
N ARG A 213 -0.09 3.88 16.68
CA ARG A 213 0.41 5.12 17.27
C ARG A 213 1.41 4.87 18.40
N LYS A 214 1.20 3.83 19.21
CA LYS A 214 2.14 3.42 20.27
C LYS A 214 3.40 2.73 19.73
N GLY A 215 3.30 2.13 18.54
CA GLY A 215 4.39 1.39 17.91
C GLY A 215 4.51 -0.03 18.47
N PRO A 216 5.51 -0.81 18.02
CA PRO A 216 5.71 -2.17 18.50
C PRO A 216 5.97 -2.18 20.00
N SER A 217 5.20 -3.00 20.73
CA SER A 217 5.44 -3.29 22.14
C SER A 217 6.79 -3.98 22.29
N SER A 218 7.64 -3.51 23.20
CA SER A 218 8.78 -4.31 23.64
C SER A 218 8.23 -5.54 24.35
N ASP A 219 8.46 -6.72 23.76
CA ASP A 219 7.91 -8.04 24.18
C ASP A 219 8.40 -8.53 25.57
N SER A 220 8.38 -7.71 26.62
CA SER A 220 8.59 -8.19 27.98
C SER A 220 7.32 -8.76 28.64
N ASP A 221 6.13 -8.48 28.10
CA ASP A 221 4.88 -8.67 28.85
C ASP A 221 3.91 -9.71 28.25
N ASP A 222 4.17 -10.24 27.04
CA ASP A 222 3.22 -11.14 26.32
C ASP A 222 3.65 -12.63 26.31
N LEU A 223 4.46 -13.07 27.28
CA LEU A 223 4.72 -14.49 27.54
C LEU A 223 3.61 -15.12 28.39
N ASP A 224 2.35 -14.96 28.01
CA ASP A 224 1.23 -15.66 28.65
C ASP A 224 0.06 -15.82 27.66
N PHE A 225 0.28 -16.52 26.54
CA PHE A 225 -0.83 -17.15 25.81
C PHE A 225 -0.36 -18.30 24.90
N PHE A 226 0.01 -19.44 25.50
CA PHE A 226 -0.17 -20.79 24.94
C PHE A 226 -0.24 -21.83 26.05
#